data_AF-A0A645CA87-F1
#
_entry.id   AF-A0A645CA87-F1
#
_cell.length_a   1.000
_cell.length_b   1.000
_cell.length_c   1.000
_cell.angle_alpha   90.00
_cell.angle_beta   90.00
_cell.angle_gamma   90.00
#
_symmetry.space_group_name_H-M   'P 1'
#
loop_
_entity.id
_entity.type
_entity.pdbx_description
1 polymer ?
#
loop_
_entity_poly.entity_id
_entity_poly.type
_entity_poly.pdbx_seq_one_letter_code
_entity_poly.pdbx_strand_id
1 'polypeptide(L)'
;MDLDGYAIFHMAKELYSGKSHITVSELSDPELINDKLLRLIVNAFLVRRYGINVSKGGDSNGKTRASNLATLESPVPKDLS
;
A
#
# COMPACT_ATOMS: atom_id res chain seq x y z
N MET A 1 26.49 -21.22 -7.93
CA MET A 1 25.39 -20.65 -8.72
C MET A 1 24.26 -20.46 -7.73
N ASP A 2 24.01 -19.22 -7.33
CA ASP A 2 23.05 -18.93 -6.27
C ASP A 2 21.64 -19.01 -6.85
N LEU A 3 20.80 -19.85 -6.23
CA LEU A 3 19.42 -20.12 -6.64
C LEU A 3 18.59 -18.83 -6.73
N ASP A 4 18.87 -17.89 -5.82
CA ASP A 4 18.28 -16.54 -5.82
C ASP A 4 18.54 -15.79 -7.14
N GLY A 5 19.72 -15.96 -7.74
CA GLY A 5 20.08 -15.30 -9.01
C GLY A 5 19.28 -15.84 -10.20
N TYR A 6 18.98 -17.15 -10.21
CA TYR A 6 18.15 -17.76 -11.23
C TYR A 6 16.71 -17.22 -11.18
N ALA A 7 16.13 -17.22 -9.98
CA ALA A 7 14.79 -16.70 -9.74
C ALA A 7 14.71 -15.21 -10.10
N ILE A 8 15.64 -14.36 -9.64
CA ILE A 8 15.64 -12.92 -9.95
C ILE A 8 15.76 -12.68 -11.46
N PHE A 9 16.62 -13.40 -12.17
CA PHE A 9 16.81 -13.21 -13.61
C PHE A 9 15.56 -13.59 -14.41
N HIS A 10 14.94 -14.74 -14.11
CA HIS A 10 13.71 -15.17 -14.76
C HIS A 10 12.57 -14.19 -14.50
N MET A 11 12.47 -13.70 -13.27
CA MET A 11 11.49 -12.71 -12.85
C MET A 11 11.68 -11.36 -13.53
N ALA A 12 12.91 -10.87 -13.62
CA ALA A 12 13.23 -9.66 -14.38
C ALA A 12 12.89 -9.81 -15.86
N LYS A 13 13.20 -10.97 -16.44
CA LYS A 13 12.86 -11.30 -17.83
C LYS A 13 11.35 -11.33 -18.07
N GLU A 14 10.58 -11.89 -17.14
CA GLU A 14 9.12 -11.96 -17.18
C GLU A 14 8.48 -10.57 -17.05
N LEU A 15 8.96 -9.74 -16.12
CA LEU A 15 8.52 -8.35 -15.96
C LEU A 15 8.78 -7.51 -17.22
N TYR A 16 9.95 -7.68 -17.84
CA TYR A 16 10.36 -6.97 -19.05
C TYR A 16 9.63 -7.46 -20.31
N SER A 17 9.55 -8.78 -20.50
CA SER A 17 9.01 -9.38 -21.73
C SER A 17 7.48 -9.55 -21.69
N GLY A 18 6.87 -9.48 -20.50
CA GLY A 18 5.45 -9.71 -20.27
C GLY A 18 4.98 -11.15 -20.50
N LYS A 19 5.92 -12.10 -20.63
CA LYS A 19 5.66 -13.51 -20.88
C LYS A 19 6.01 -14.31 -19.63
N SER A 20 5.12 -15.21 -19.23
CA SER A 20 5.33 -16.05 -18.05
C SER A 20 6.46 -17.04 -18.28
N HIS A 21 7.47 -16.99 -17.42
CA HIS A 21 8.71 -17.76 -17.49
C HIS A 21 9.03 -18.48 -16.18
N ILE A 22 8.28 -18.19 -15.11
CA ILE A 22 8.29 -18.95 -13.86
C ILE A 22 6.91 -19.56 -13.62
N THR A 23 6.86 -20.81 -13.15
CA THR A 23 5.60 -21.48 -12.78
C THR A 23 5.23 -21.19 -11.33
N VAL A 24 3.94 -21.30 -10.98
CA VAL A 24 3.47 -21.14 -9.59
C VAL A 24 4.10 -22.17 -8.65
N SER A 25 4.42 -23.37 -9.15
CA SER A 25 5.09 -24.42 -8.38
C SER A 25 6.52 -24.05 -8.00
N GLU A 26 7.28 -23.47 -8.94
CA GLU A 26 8.63 -22.95 -8.65
C GLU A 26 8.59 -21.75 -7.70
N LEU A 27 7.52 -20.96 -7.76
CA LEU A 27 7.32 -19.83 -6.87
C LEU A 27 6.99 -20.23 -5.41
N SER A 28 6.44 -21.43 -5.22
CA SER A 28 6.01 -21.97 -3.93
C SER A 28 7.05 -22.88 -3.28
N ASP A 29 8.18 -23.13 -3.95
CA ASP A 29 9.26 -23.97 -3.42
C ASP A 29 10.16 -23.12 -2.49
N PRO A 30 10.15 -23.37 -1.17
CA PRO A 30 10.94 -22.61 -0.22
C PRO A 30 12.44 -22.88 -0.31
N GLU A 31 12.86 -23.99 -0.94
CA GLU A 31 14.27 -24.23 -1.25
C GLU A 31 14.72 -23.35 -2.42
N LEU A 32 13.82 -23.07 -3.37
CA LEU A 32 14.07 -22.29 -4.57
C LEU A 32 13.89 -20.77 -4.37
N ILE A 33 12.85 -20.38 -3.63
CA ILE A 33 12.47 -18.99 -3.39
C ILE A 33 12.17 -18.78 -1.91
N ASN A 34 13.03 -18.02 -1.23
CA ASN A 34 12.76 -17.62 0.14
C ASN A 34 11.65 -16.56 0.24
N ASP A 35 11.04 -16.42 1.42
CA ASP A 35 9.93 -15.48 1.67
C ASP A 35 10.21 -14.04 1.26
N LYS A 36 11.45 -13.54 1.44
CA LYS A 36 11.82 -12.17 1.07
C LYS A 36 11.82 -11.99 -0.44
N LEU A 37 12.32 -12.98 -1.16
CA LEU A 37 12.36 -12.97 -2.62
C LEU A 37 10.95 -13.08 -3.21
N LEU A 38 10.11 -13.96 -2.66
CA LEU A 38 8.70 -14.06 -3.02
C LEU A 38 7.99 -12.71 -2.82
N ARG A 39 8.19 -12.05 -1.68
CA ARG A 39 7.59 -10.74 -1.38
C ARG A 39 8.02 -9.68 -2.38
N LEU A 40 9.29 -9.67 -2.77
CA LEU A 40 9.83 -8.76 -3.77
C LEU A 40 9.18 -8.99 -5.14
N ILE A 41 9.09 -10.25 -5.56
CA ILE A 41 8.47 -10.68 -6.81
C ILE A 41 7.00 -10.23 -6.88
N VAL A 42 6.23 -10.52 -5.84
CA VAL A 42 4.81 -10.13 -5.75
C VAL A 42 4.66 -8.61 -5.80
N ASN A 43 5.47 -7.88 -5.03
CA ASN A 43 5.44 -6.42 -5.04
C ASN A 43 5.74 -5.83 -6.43
N ALA A 44 6.75 -6.36 -7.13
CA ALA A 44 7.10 -5.91 -8.48
C ALA A 44 5.95 -6.13 -9.47
N PHE A 45 5.28 -7.28 -9.39
CA PHE A 45 4.10 -7.57 -10.20
C PHE A 45 2.90 -6.69 -9.89
N LEU A 46 2.65 -6.42 -8.61
CA LEU A 46 1.57 -5.55 -8.17
C LEU A 46 1.78 -4.13 -8.70
N VAL A 47 3.00 -3.59 -8.61
CA VAL A 47 3.36 -2.27 -9.17
C VAL A 47 3.19 -2.27 -10.69
N ARG A 48 3.65 -3.31 -11.39
CA ARG A 48 3.50 -3.41 -12.86
C ARG A 48 2.04 -3.46 -13.31
N ARG A 49 1.18 -4.16 -12.56
CA ARG A 49 -0.22 -4.40 -12.96
C ARG A 49 -1.18 -3.29 -12.52
N TYR A 50 -0.98 -2.73 -11.33
CA TYR A 50 -1.92 -1.79 -10.71
C TYR A 50 -1.35 -0.37 -10.54
N GLY A 51 -0.07 -0.17 -10.90
CA GLY A 51 0.65 1.07 -10.61
C GLY A 51 0.96 1.22 -9.13
N ILE A 52 1.70 2.27 -8.77
CA ILE A 52 2.01 2.62 -7.38
C ILE A 52 0.79 3.34 -6.77
N ASN A 53 -0.29 2.61 -6.54
CA ASN A 53 -1.43 3.08 -5.73
C ASN A 53 -1.38 2.43 -4.35
N VAL A 54 -0.23 2.52 -3.68
CA VAL A 54 -0.16 2.28 -2.22
C VAL A 54 -0.86 3.48 -1.58
N SER A 55 -2.15 3.32 -1.34
CA SER A 55 -2.95 4.28 -0.58
C SER A 55 -2.27 4.55 0.75
N LYS A 56 -2.05 5.83 1.05
CA LYS A 56 -1.61 6.30 2.37
C LYS A 56 -2.58 5.77 3.43
N GLY A 57 -2.09 4.92 4.33
CA GLY A 57 -2.69 4.74 5.65
C GLY A 57 -2.50 6.03 6.45
N GLY A 58 -3.34 7.02 6.15
CA GLY A 58 -3.50 8.24 6.93
C GLY A 58 -4.69 8.06 7.86
N ASP A 59 -4.50 7.29 8.92
CA ASP A 59 -5.50 7.19 10.00
C ASP A 59 -5.46 8.50 10.79
N SER A 60 -6.14 9.52 10.26
CA SER A 60 -6.48 10.72 11.01
C SER A 60 -7.48 10.33 12.10
N ASN A 61 -6.95 9.93 13.26
CA ASN A 61 -7.76 9.74 14.46
C ASN A 61 -8.33 11.09 14.90
N GLY A 62 -9.60 11.31 14.55
CA GLY A 62 -10.38 12.47 14.94
C GLY A 62 -10.51 12.58 16.45
N LYS A 63 -9.98 13.66 17.01
CA LYS A 63 -10.27 14.06 18.39
C LYS A 63 -10.73 15.52 18.43
N THR A 64 -11.84 15.80 17.75
CA THR A 64 -12.66 16.99 18.04
C THR A 64 -13.48 16.66 19.29
N ARG A 65 -12.94 17.01 20.47
CA ARG A 65 -13.70 16.94 21.72
C ARG A 65 -14.72 18.06 21.71
N ALA A 66 -15.97 17.72 21.39
CA ALA A 66 -17.11 18.50 21.84
C ALA A 66 -17.19 18.38 23.37
N SER A 67 -17.07 19.51 24.08
CA SER A 67 -17.53 19.65 25.46
C SER A 67 -17.92 21.10 25.73
N ASN A 68 -19.13 21.43 25.30
CA ASN A 68 -20.23 22.00 26.08
C ASN A 68 -20.00 23.19 27.04
N LEU A 69 -20.75 24.25 26.75
CA LEU A 69 -21.74 24.93 27.62
C LEU A 69 -21.26 25.83 28.77
N ALA A 70 -21.33 27.14 28.51
CA ALA A 70 -21.94 28.15 29.39
C ALA A 70 -22.42 29.28 28.45
N THR A 71 -23.71 29.38 28.11
CA THR A 71 -24.76 30.10 28.87
C THR A 71 -24.43 31.56 29.13
N LEU A 72 -25.36 32.43 28.67
CA LEU A 72 -25.50 33.90 28.85
C LEU A 72 -24.75 34.73 27.77
N GLU A 73 -25.38 35.49 26.86
CA GLU A 73 -26.68 36.18 26.90
C GLU A 73 -27.34 36.36 25.52
N SER A 74 -28.67 36.48 25.54
CA SER A 74 -29.58 36.87 24.45
C SER A 74 -29.40 38.38 24.11
N PRO A 75 -29.87 38.87 22.94
CA PRO A 75 -29.29 40.00 22.22
C PRO A 75 -29.86 41.36 22.61
N VAL A 76 -29.06 42.43 22.49
CA VAL A 76 -29.57 43.80 22.44
C VAL A 76 -29.52 44.29 21.00
N PRO A 77 -30.65 44.31 20.25
CA PRO A 77 -30.73 45.12 19.05
C PRO A 77 -30.75 46.58 19.49
N LYS A 78 -29.73 47.35 19.11
CA LYS A 78 -29.80 48.81 19.23
C LYS A 78 -30.74 49.29 18.14
N ASP A 79 -31.91 49.74 18.57
CA ASP A 79 -32.93 50.33 17.72
C ASP A 79 -32.35 51.37 16.77
N LEU A 80 -32.87 51.25 15.55
CA LEU A 80 -33.31 52.31 14.66
C LEU A 80 -33.28 53.74 15.26
N SER A 81 -32.36 54.57 14.77
CA SER A 81 -32.51 56.03 14.64
C SER A 81 -31.51 56.55 13.61
#